data_AF-A0A815U7M3-F1
#
_entry.id   AF-A0A815U7M3-F1
#
_cell.length_a   1.000
_cell.length_b   1.000
_cell.length_c   1.000
_cell.angle_alpha   90.00
_cell.angle_beta   90.00
_cell.angle_gamma   90.00
#
_symmetry.space_group_name_H-M   'P 1'
#
loop_
_entity.id
_entity.type
_entity.pdbx_description
1 polymer ?
#
loop_
_entity_poly.entity_id
_entity_poly.type
_entity_poly.pdbx_seq_one_letter_code
_entity_poly.pdbx_strand_id
1 'polypeptide(L)'
;MQMSMATTTYTQSLLQKMSSNDKDLRFQAVANLMNDLRQQSFKLDDDSEYHVVQGVLKLLEDTNSEVLNQVVQCIALLLYKVNGLSFNRISDALCSTFKNVSTDTEKLHDMKVTSLKTIFASFLQQQQAKQIFNPPNIIMHHLVTVIVESSRTKANRSNGRLHNAGHGEIEILDLIRDTLSTTPDVRYKFFLCHIPLSRILRKNLASPRADIRQRVPILI
;
A
#
# COMPACT_ATOMS: atom_id res chain seq x y z
N MET A 1 -24.53 -8.39 25.24
CA MET A 1 -23.55 -7.51 25.92
C MET A 1 -22.21 -8.18 26.26
N GLN A 2 -22.12 -9.50 26.48
CA GLN A 2 -20.84 -10.15 26.82
C GLN A 2 -19.84 -10.29 25.65
N MET A 3 -20.30 -10.34 24.39
CA MET A 3 -19.40 -10.47 23.23
C MET A 3 -18.55 -9.23 22.95
N SER A 4 -18.99 -8.01 23.26
CA SER A 4 -18.22 -6.81 22.93
C SER A 4 -17.06 -6.55 23.89
N MET A 5 -17.20 -6.85 25.20
CA MET A 5 -16.11 -6.64 26.16
C MET A 5 -14.89 -7.54 25.91
N ALA A 6 -15.09 -8.76 25.39
CA ALA A 6 -14.00 -9.66 25.02
C ALA A 6 -13.19 -9.10 23.83
N THR A 7 -13.88 -8.57 22.81
CA THR A 7 -13.25 -7.93 21.64
C THR A 7 -12.52 -6.64 22.02
N THR A 8 -13.08 -5.82 22.92
CA THR A 8 -12.42 -4.60 23.42
C THR A 8 -11.13 -4.93 24.19
N THR A 9 -11.17 -5.93 25.07
CA THR A 9 -10.00 -6.35 25.86
C THR A 9 -8.91 -6.95 24.98
N TYR A 10 -9.29 -7.77 23.99
CA TYR A 10 -8.38 -8.31 22.99
C TYR A 10 -7.69 -7.18 22.20
N THR A 11 -8.48 -6.23 21.67
CA THR A 11 -7.97 -5.13 20.85
C THR A 11 -7.01 -4.24 21.65
N GLN A 12 -7.34 -3.95 22.90
CA GLN A 12 -6.48 -3.15 23.77
C GLN A 12 -5.14 -3.84 24.05
N SER A 13 -5.16 -5.16 24.33
CA SER A 13 -3.94 -5.97 24.52
C SER A 13 -3.09 -6.02 23.25
N LEU A 14 -3.73 -6.20 22.09
CA LEU A 14 -3.06 -6.22 20.79
C LEU A 14 -2.34 -4.88 20.52
N LEU A 15 -3.03 -3.76 20.71
CA LEU A 15 -2.49 -2.41 20.47
C LEU A 15 -1.36 -2.04 21.43
N GLN A 16 -1.44 -2.48 22.69
CA GLN A 16 -0.35 -2.33 23.65
C GLN A 16 0.91 -3.07 23.18
N LYS A 17 0.76 -4.32 22.71
CA LYS A 17 1.91 -5.09 22.21
C LYS A 17 2.49 -4.51 20.92
N MET A 18 1.64 -4.01 20.01
CA MET A 18 2.10 -3.29 18.81
C MET A 18 2.90 -2.02 19.14
N SER A 19 2.61 -1.36 20.26
CA SER A 19 3.32 -0.15 20.69
C SER A 19 4.51 -0.44 21.62
N SER A 20 4.86 -1.71 21.83
CA SER A 20 5.94 -2.11 22.73
C SER A 20 7.31 -1.74 22.18
N ASN A 21 8.26 -1.38 23.03
CA ASN A 21 9.66 -1.21 22.65
C ASN A 21 10.34 -2.54 22.27
N ASP A 22 9.77 -3.67 22.73
CA ASP A 22 10.26 -5.01 22.41
C ASP A 22 9.83 -5.46 21.02
N LYS A 23 10.81 -5.72 20.15
CA LYS A 23 10.58 -6.16 18.76
C LYS A 23 9.81 -7.49 18.68
N ASP A 24 10.04 -8.40 19.63
CA ASP A 24 9.44 -9.74 19.59
C ASP A 24 7.96 -9.66 19.99
N LEU A 25 7.62 -8.77 20.92
CA LEU A 25 6.22 -8.45 21.25
C LEU A 25 5.48 -7.82 20.08
N ARG A 26 6.11 -6.88 19.37
CA ARG A 26 5.52 -6.27 18.15
C ARG A 26 5.34 -7.30 17.05
N PHE A 27 6.37 -8.10 16.78
CA PHE A 27 6.33 -9.19 15.80
C PHE A 27 5.21 -10.18 16.11
N GLN A 28 5.12 -10.65 17.36
CA GLN A 28 4.10 -11.59 17.79
C GLN A 28 2.69 -10.98 17.69
N ALA A 29 2.51 -9.70 18.04
CA ALA A 29 1.23 -9.02 17.92
C ALA A 29 0.73 -9.01 16.47
N VAL A 30 1.60 -8.64 15.52
CA VAL A 30 1.26 -8.60 14.09
C VAL A 30 0.98 -10.01 13.57
N ALA A 31 1.80 -11.01 13.93
CA ALA A 31 1.62 -12.39 13.50
C ALA A 31 0.28 -12.98 14.00
N ASN A 32 -0.08 -12.71 15.26
CA ASN A 32 -1.37 -13.15 15.82
C ASN A 32 -2.53 -12.50 15.07
N LEU A 33 -2.49 -11.17 14.85
CA LEU A 33 -3.51 -10.48 14.07
C LEU A 33 -3.64 -11.07 12.65
N MET A 34 -2.53 -11.39 11.98
CA MET A 34 -2.56 -12.03 10.67
C MET A 34 -3.25 -13.39 10.70
N ASN A 35 -2.99 -14.20 11.71
CA ASN A 35 -3.64 -15.49 11.88
C ASN A 35 -5.14 -15.33 12.13
N ASP A 36 -5.53 -14.34 12.92
CA ASP A 36 -6.93 -14.03 13.19
C ASP A 36 -7.64 -13.53 11.91
N LEU A 37 -7.03 -12.61 11.14
CA LEU A 37 -7.56 -12.11 9.88
C LEU A 37 -7.75 -13.20 8.81
N ARG A 38 -6.98 -14.29 8.86
CA ARG A 38 -7.16 -15.43 7.95
C ARG A 38 -8.40 -16.27 8.28
N GLN A 39 -8.91 -16.20 9.51
CA GLN A 39 -10.10 -16.92 9.91
C GLN A 39 -11.36 -16.25 9.34
N GLN A 40 -12.29 -17.05 8.82
CA GLN A 40 -13.56 -16.52 8.31
C GLN A 40 -14.46 -15.96 9.41
N SER A 41 -14.38 -16.52 10.62
CA SER A 41 -15.15 -16.13 11.80
C SER A 41 -14.68 -14.82 12.43
N PHE A 42 -13.44 -14.40 12.16
CA PHE A 42 -12.89 -13.18 12.73
C PHE A 42 -13.55 -11.95 12.11
N LYS A 43 -14.11 -11.11 12.97
CA LYS A 43 -14.74 -9.83 12.64
C LYS A 43 -14.39 -8.82 13.72
N LEU A 44 -14.01 -7.62 13.28
CA LEU A 44 -13.87 -6.46 14.14
C LEU A 44 -15.16 -5.64 14.03
N ASP A 45 -15.59 -5.04 15.14
CA ASP A 45 -16.56 -3.95 15.08
C ASP A 45 -15.87 -2.67 14.55
N ASP A 46 -16.65 -1.68 14.10
CA ASP A 46 -16.11 -0.49 13.44
C ASP A 46 -15.10 0.30 14.29
N ASP A 47 -15.26 0.33 15.62
CA ASP A 47 -14.37 1.04 16.53
C ASP A 47 -13.05 0.27 16.72
N SER A 48 -13.15 -1.04 17.00
CA SER A 48 -11.98 -1.91 17.09
C SER A 48 -11.21 -1.95 15.76
N GLU A 49 -11.91 -2.01 14.62
CA GLU A 49 -11.30 -1.99 13.29
C GLU A 49 -10.49 -0.71 13.08
N TYR A 50 -11.08 0.45 13.40
CA TYR A 50 -10.39 1.73 13.28
C TYR A 50 -9.08 1.75 14.08
N HIS A 51 -9.13 1.33 15.34
CA HIS A 51 -7.96 1.34 16.21
C HIS A 51 -6.89 0.35 15.77
N VAL A 52 -7.26 -0.87 15.36
CA VAL A 52 -6.35 -1.87 14.81
C VAL A 52 -5.68 -1.37 13.55
N VAL A 53 -6.43 -0.78 12.62
CA VAL A 53 -5.89 -0.19 11.38
C VAL A 53 -4.86 0.89 11.70
N GLN A 54 -5.17 1.80 12.62
CA GLN A 54 -4.21 2.84 13.04
C GLN A 54 -2.95 2.25 13.70
N GLY A 55 -3.09 1.20 14.51
CA GLY A 55 -1.97 0.50 15.13
C GLY A 55 -1.04 -0.13 14.08
N VAL A 56 -1.60 -0.83 13.11
CA VAL A 56 -0.83 -1.47 12.03
C VAL A 56 -0.16 -0.44 11.12
N LEU A 57 -0.84 0.66 10.80
CA LEU A 57 -0.26 1.73 9.97
C LEU A 57 0.94 2.40 10.65
N LYS A 58 0.92 2.59 11.97
CA LYS A 58 2.10 3.11 12.71
C LYS A 58 3.31 2.19 12.60
N LEU A 59 3.10 0.88 12.52
CA LEU A 59 4.17 -0.10 12.37
C LEU A 59 4.82 -0.11 10.98
N LEU A 60 4.28 0.63 10.00
CA LEU A 60 4.99 0.88 8.73
C LEU A 60 6.25 1.73 8.92
N GLU A 61 6.36 2.42 10.05
CA GLU A 61 7.52 3.22 10.44
C GLU A 61 8.45 2.46 11.41
N ASP A 62 8.24 1.15 11.61
CA ASP A 62 9.09 0.34 12.48
C ASP A 62 10.53 0.28 11.97
N THR A 63 11.48 0.42 12.89
CA THR A 63 12.91 0.34 12.60
C THR A 63 13.39 -1.08 12.31
N ASN A 64 12.64 -2.10 12.75
CA ASN A 64 12.98 -3.50 12.55
C ASN A 64 12.37 -4.05 11.25
N SER A 65 13.24 -4.55 10.36
CA SER A 65 12.85 -5.07 9.04
C SER A 65 11.98 -6.33 9.10
N GLU A 66 12.12 -7.18 10.13
CA GLU A 66 11.31 -8.40 10.26
C GLU A 66 9.89 -8.05 10.69
N VAL A 67 9.74 -7.12 11.64
CA VAL A 67 8.43 -6.58 12.04
C VAL A 67 7.77 -5.91 10.85
N LEU A 68 8.51 -5.06 10.13
CA LEU A 68 7.97 -4.39 8.94
C LEU A 68 7.51 -5.39 7.87
N ASN A 69 8.27 -6.46 7.62
CA ASN A 69 7.86 -7.48 6.65
C ASN A 69 6.55 -8.18 7.04
N GLN A 70 6.31 -8.41 8.34
CA GLN A 70 5.03 -8.95 8.82
C GLN A 70 3.90 -7.93 8.67
N VAL A 71 4.15 -6.66 9.01
CA VAL A 71 3.17 -5.56 8.90
C VAL A 71 2.65 -5.44 7.48
N VAL A 72 3.54 -5.59 6.50
CA VAL A 72 3.22 -5.50 5.08
C VAL A 72 2.29 -6.62 4.65
N GLN A 73 2.53 -7.85 5.09
CA GLN A 73 1.62 -8.96 4.86
C GLN A 73 0.29 -8.79 5.62
N CYS A 74 0.33 -8.23 6.82
CA CYS A 74 -0.85 -7.94 7.62
C CYS A 74 -1.77 -6.89 6.94
N ILE A 75 -1.19 -5.83 6.37
CA ILE A 75 -1.95 -4.81 5.62
C ILE A 75 -2.62 -5.43 4.40
N ALA A 76 -1.91 -6.30 3.66
CA ALA A 76 -2.51 -7.01 2.56
C ALA A 76 -3.76 -7.76 3.02
N LEU A 77 -3.69 -8.50 4.14
CA LEU A 77 -4.84 -9.21 4.72
C LEU A 77 -5.97 -8.26 5.18
N LEU A 78 -5.62 -7.14 5.81
CA LEU A 78 -6.58 -6.14 6.29
C LEU A 78 -7.40 -5.56 5.16
N LEU A 79 -6.79 -5.23 4.02
CA LEU A 79 -7.49 -4.65 2.86
C LEU A 79 -8.67 -5.50 2.34
N TYR A 80 -8.74 -6.79 2.72
CA TYR A 80 -9.85 -7.68 2.38
C TYR A 80 -10.93 -7.78 3.47
N LYS A 81 -10.58 -7.46 4.71
CA LYS A 81 -11.46 -7.65 5.88
C LYS A 81 -12.09 -6.35 6.36
N VAL A 82 -11.47 -5.22 6.04
CA VAL A 82 -11.92 -3.90 6.52
C VAL A 82 -13.04 -3.31 5.68
N ASN A 83 -13.82 -2.42 6.30
CA ASN A 83 -14.86 -1.67 5.60
C ASN A 83 -14.26 -0.64 4.61
N GLY A 84 -15.11 -0.01 3.79
CA GLY A 84 -14.67 0.95 2.78
C GLY A 84 -13.99 2.21 3.34
N LEU A 85 -14.35 2.66 4.55
CA LEU A 85 -13.74 3.84 5.18
C LEU A 85 -12.32 3.53 5.63
N SER A 86 -12.13 2.40 6.31
CA SER A 86 -10.83 1.88 6.72
C SER A 86 -9.95 1.54 5.52
N PHE A 87 -10.54 1.01 4.45
CA PHE A 87 -9.84 0.76 3.18
C PHE A 87 -9.21 2.04 2.62
N ASN A 88 -10.00 3.12 2.54
CA ASN A 88 -9.50 4.42 2.07
C ASN A 88 -8.39 4.94 2.98
N ARG A 89 -8.55 4.83 4.30
CA ARG A 89 -7.51 5.24 5.26
C ARG A 89 -6.20 4.49 5.09
N ILE A 90 -6.25 3.15 4.95
CA ILE A 90 -5.06 2.34 4.69
C ILE A 90 -4.41 2.80 3.39
N SER A 91 -5.21 3.01 2.35
CA SER A 91 -4.72 3.43 1.04
C SER A 91 -4.06 4.81 1.11
N ASP A 92 -4.68 5.79 1.76
CA ASP A 92 -4.14 7.14 1.96
C ASP A 92 -2.84 7.12 2.76
N ALA A 93 -2.78 6.32 3.83
CA ALA A 93 -1.59 6.18 4.66
C ALA A 93 -0.43 5.57 3.87
N LEU A 94 -0.69 4.49 3.11
CA LEU A 94 0.29 3.89 2.21
C LEU A 94 0.81 4.89 1.16
N CYS A 95 -0.07 5.75 0.62
CA CYS A 95 0.32 6.85 -0.28
C CYS A 95 1.18 7.90 0.46
N SER A 96 0.82 8.25 1.70
CA SER A 96 1.55 9.24 2.49
C SER A 96 2.93 8.75 2.93
N THR A 97 3.09 7.46 3.23
CA THR A 97 4.40 6.86 3.52
C THR A 97 5.36 7.02 2.35
N PHE A 98 4.85 7.12 1.12
CA PHE A 98 5.62 7.46 -0.07
C PHE A 98 6.06 8.94 -0.12
N LYS A 99 5.30 9.87 0.48
CA LYS A 99 5.61 11.32 0.47
C LYS A 99 6.77 11.69 1.38
N ASN A 100 6.91 10.99 2.49
CA ASN A 100 7.90 11.28 3.53
C ASN A 100 9.29 10.71 3.16
N VAL A 101 9.80 11.09 2.00
CA VAL A 101 11.15 10.73 1.49
C VAL A 101 12.24 11.60 2.13
N SER A 102 11.92 12.40 3.14
CA SER A 102 12.81 13.46 3.65
C SER A 102 13.75 13.00 4.76
N THR A 103 13.47 11.88 5.43
CA THR A 103 14.13 11.49 6.68
C THR A 103 14.63 10.05 6.73
N ASP A 104 14.23 9.19 5.78
CA ASP A 104 14.57 7.77 5.80
C ASP A 104 15.84 7.46 4.99
N THR A 105 16.64 6.50 5.47
CA THR A 105 17.78 5.97 4.70
C THR A 105 17.29 5.36 3.39
N GLU A 106 18.08 5.45 2.31
CA GLU A 106 17.72 4.89 0.98
C GLU A 106 17.25 3.42 1.06
N LYS A 107 17.86 2.62 1.96
CA LYS A 107 17.48 1.22 2.21
C LYS A 107 16.07 1.05 2.77
N LEU A 108 15.67 1.90 3.72
CA LEU A 108 14.34 1.84 4.33
C LEU A 108 13.27 2.27 3.33
N HIS A 109 13.59 3.23 2.47
CA HIS A 109 12.73 3.65 1.37
C HIS A 109 12.50 2.52 0.35
N ASP A 110 13.57 1.85 -0.11
CA ASP A 110 13.46 0.75 -1.07
C ASP A 110 12.65 -0.43 -0.52
N MET A 111 12.80 -0.70 0.78
CA MET A 111 11.98 -1.69 1.48
C MET A 111 10.51 -1.27 1.50
N LYS A 112 10.18 -0.03 1.91
CA LYS A 112 8.80 0.50 1.92
C LYS A 112 8.15 0.47 0.53
N VAL A 113 8.88 0.85 -0.52
CA VAL A 113 8.40 0.77 -1.91
C VAL A 113 8.18 -0.68 -2.35
N THR A 114 9.09 -1.59 -2.01
CA THR A 114 8.95 -3.02 -2.34
C THR A 114 7.76 -3.63 -1.62
N SER A 115 7.59 -3.29 -0.35
CA SER A 115 6.46 -3.69 0.47
C SER A 115 5.12 -3.22 -0.10
N LEU A 116 5.05 -1.97 -0.55
CA LEU A 116 3.88 -1.42 -1.22
C LEU A 116 3.51 -2.25 -2.47
N LYS A 117 4.49 -2.59 -3.32
CA LYS A 117 4.27 -3.47 -4.48
C LYS A 117 3.69 -4.80 -4.05
N THR A 118 4.27 -5.43 -3.03
CA THR A 118 3.84 -6.75 -2.55
C THR A 118 2.41 -6.70 -2.01
N ILE A 119 2.05 -5.63 -1.29
CA ILE A 119 0.67 -5.41 -0.81
C ILE A 119 -0.29 -5.32 -1.99
N PHE A 120 0.01 -4.48 -2.98
CA PHE A 120 -0.85 -4.30 -4.15
C PHE A 120 -0.92 -5.54 -5.04
N ALA A 121 0.19 -6.21 -5.30
CA ALA A 121 0.22 -7.44 -6.08
C ALA A 121 -0.60 -8.55 -5.40
N SER A 122 -0.43 -8.71 -4.08
CA SER A 122 -1.24 -9.64 -3.28
C SER A 122 -2.72 -9.29 -3.37
N PHE A 123 -3.04 -8.00 -3.23
CA PHE A 123 -4.40 -7.46 -3.39
C PHE A 123 -5.03 -7.84 -4.72
N LEU A 124 -4.32 -7.62 -5.83
CA LEU A 124 -4.78 -7.95 -7.17
C LEU A 124 -4.98 -9.46 -7.37
N GLN A 125 -4.08 -10.29 -6.84
CA GLN A 125 -4.20 -11.74 -6.92
C GLN A 125 -5.47 -12.24 -6.22
N GLN A 126 -5.84 -11.66 -5.08
CA GLN A 126 -7.06 -12.07 -4.37
C GLN A 126 -8.35 -11.54 -5.02
N GLN A 127 -8.31 -10.41 -5.75
CA GLN A 127 -9.44 -9.96 -6.57
C GLN A 127 -9.80 -10.98 -7.65
N GLN A 128 -8.79 -11.58 -8.31
CA GLN A 128 -9.00 -12.61 -9.34
C GLN A 128 -9.68 -13.87 -8.78
N ALA A 129 -9.48 -14.17 -7.49
CA ALA A 129 -10.11 -15.30 -6.81
C ALA A 129 -11.62 -15.10 -6.51
N LYS A 130 -12.25 -14.03 -7.03
CA LYS A 130 -13.69 -13.71 -6.87
C LYS A 130 -14.18 -13.59 -5.42
N GLN A 131 -13.28 -13.28 -4.48
CA GLN A 131 -13.60 -13.21 -3.05
C GLN A 131 -14.08 -11.82 -2.58
N ILE A 132 -14.24 -10.79 -3.45
CA ILE A 132 -14.33 -9.39 -2.99
C ILE A 132 -15.40 -8.53 -3.72
N PHE A 133 -15.99 -7.60 -2.94
CA PHE A 133 -17.05 -6.62 -3.26
C PHE A 133 -16.56 -5.16 -3.38
N ASN A 134 -15.28 -4.85 -3.10
CA ASN A 134 -14.73 -3.49 -3.22
C ASN A 134 -14.40 -3.13 -4.67
N PRO A 135 -14.86 -1.97 -5.19
CA PRO A 135 -14.78 -1.68 -6.61
C PRO A 135 -13.33 -1.42 -7.05
N PRO A 136 -12.82 -2.11 -8.09
CA PRO A 136 -11.45 -1.97 -8.55
C PRO A 136 -11.06 -0.54 -9.00
N ASN A 137 -12.04 0.34 -9.23
CA ASN A 137 -11.84 1.76 -9.51
C ASN A 137 -11.17 2.54 -8.36
N ILE A 138 -11.50 2.23 -7.10
CA ILE A 138 -10.95 2.96 -5.93
C ILE A 138 -9.46 2.64 -5.77
N ILE A 139 -9.10 1.36 -5.91
CA ILE A 139 -7.71 0.90 -5.85
C ILE A 139 -6.88 1.54 -6.95
N MET A 140 -7.44 1.57 -8.16
CA MET A 140 -6.75 2.17 -9.30
C MET A 140 -6.55 3.68 -9.12
N HIS A 141 -7.51 4.41 -8.56
CA HIS A 141 -7.37 5.83 -8.24
C HIS A 141 -6.24 6.09 -7.21
N HIS A 142 -6.19 5.29 -6.14
CA HIS A 142 -5.12 5.42 -5.13
C HIS A 142 -3.76 5.07 -5.72
N LEU A 143 -3.68 3.97 -6.48
CA LEU A 143 -2.47 3.60 -7.19
C LEU A 143 -1.95 4.75 -8.04
N VAL A 144 -2.79 5.40 -8.85
CA VAL A 144 -2.38 6.59 -9.63
C VAL A 144 -1.96 7.74 -8.77
N THR A 145 -2.67 7.99 -7.67
CA THR A 145 -2.34 9.09 -6.77
C THR A 145 -0.91 8.94 -6.25
N VAL A 146 -0.50 7.72 -5.85
CA VAL A 146 0.90 7.43 -5.51
C VAL A 146 1.84 7.88 -6.62
N ILE A 147 1.59 7.48 -7.86
CA ILE A 147 2.47 7.74 -9.03
C ILE A 147 2.54 9.21 -9.38
N VAL A 148 1.39 9.87 -9.36
CA VAL A 148 1.29 11.32 -9.59
C VAL A 148 2.13 12.07 -8.59
N GLU A 149 2.18 11.59 -7.35
CA GLU A 149 2.94 12.19 -6.28
C GLU A 149 4.42 11.79 -6.32
N SER A 150 4.74 10.53 -6.65
CA SER A 150 6.10 10.04 -6.89
C SER A 150 6.83 10.76 -8.02
N SER A 151 6.12 11.10 -9.09
CA SER A 151 6.67 11.88 -10.20
C SER A 151 6.80 13.38 -9.87
N ARG A 152 6.03 13.91 -8.91
CA ARG A 152 6.11 15.32 -8.47
C ARG A 152 7.29 15.60 -7.54
N THR A 153 7.59 14.71 -6.61
CA THR A 153 8.71 14.89 -5.65
C THR A 153 10.07 14.98 -6.35
N LYS A 154 10.23 14.40 -7.55
CA LYS A 154 11.44 14.55 -8.38
C LYS A 154 11.57 15.93 -9.03
N ALA A 155 10.47 16.60 -9.37
CA ALA A 155 10.50 17.93 -9.99
C ALA A 155 11.07 19.00 -9.04
N ASN A 156 11.00 18.79 -7.72
CA ASN A 156 11.59 19.67 -6.71
C ASN A 156 13.02 19.27 -6.30
N ARG A 157 13.52 18.10 -6.72
CA ARG A 157 14.86 17.58 -6.36
C ARG A 157 15.89 17.69 -7.49
N SER A 158 15.63 18.54 -8.49
CA SER A 158 16.50 18.74 -9.65
C SER A 158 17.80 19.50 -9.35
N ASN A 159 18.37 19.38 -8.14
CA ASN A 159 19.73 19.77 -7.82
C ASN A 159 20.45 18.62 -7.08
N GLY A 160 21.03 17.69 -7.85
CA GLY A 160 22.11 16.82 -7.39
C GLY A 160 21.76 15.33 -7.27
N ARG A 161 22.48 14.52 -8.06
CA ARG A 161 22.62 13.04 -8.05
C ARG A 161 21.51 12.22 -8.74
N LEU A 162 21.71 12.06 -10.05
CA LEU A 162 20.88 11.34 -11.02
C LEU A 162 20.96 9.79 -10.98
N HIS A 163 21.74 9.15 -10.09
CA HIS A 163 22.04 7.73 -10.31
C HIS A 163 21.01 6.70 -9.79
N ASN A 164 20.24 6.98 -8.72
CA ASN A 164 19.31 6.00 -8.15
C ASN A 164 17.82 6.34 -8.30
N ALA A 165 17.49 7.49 -8.88
CA ALA A 165 16.12 8.00 -8.92
C ALA A 165 15.17 7.29 -9.92
N GLY A 166 15.59 6.22 -10.61
CA GLY A 166 14.78 5.59 -11.68
C GLY A 166 14.29 4.16 -11.42
N HIS A 167 14.86 3.43 -10.45
CA HIS A 167 14.11 2.38 -9.73
C HIS A 167 12.96 3.08 -8.99
N GLY A 168 12.07 2.45 -8.23
CA GLY A 168 10.84 3.14 -7.77
C GLY A 168 9.84 3.51 -8.89
N GLU A 169 10.21 4.32 -9.89
CA GLU A 169 9.31 4.75 -10.99
C GLU A 169 9.07 3.67 -12.04
N ILE A 170 10.10 2.97 -12.51
CA ILE A 170 9.96 1.87 -13.47
C ILE A 170 9.01 0.80 -12.92
N GLU A 171 9.23 0.47 -11.67
CA GLU A 171 8.47 -0.49 -10.89
C GLU A 171 7.04 -0.05 -10.55
N ILE A 172 6.81 1.22 -10.24
CA ILE A 172 5.45 1.75 -10.06
C ILE A 172 4.71 1.67 -11.39
N LEU A 173 5.36 2.01 -12.51
CA LEU A 173 4.78 1.85 -13.85
C LEU A 173 4.49 0.37 -14.17
N ASP A 174 5.34 -0.56 -13.74
CA ASP A 174 5.08 -2.00 -13.86
C ASP A 174 3.87 -2.41 -12.99
N LEU A 175 3.72 -1.87 -11.78
CA LEU A 175 2.54 -2.13 -10.93
C LEU A 175 1.23 -1.60 -11.56
N ILE A 176 1.25 -0.43 -12.20
CA ILE A 176 0.08 0.05 -12.98
C ILE A 176 -0.24 -0.94 -14.08
N ARG A 177 0.77 -1.39 -14.83
CA ARG A 177 0.57 -2.32 -15.93
C ARG A 177 -0.12 -3.58 -15.43
N ASP A 178 0.38 -4.15 -14.33
CA ASP A 178 -0.16 -5.37 -13.75
C ASP A 178 -1.60 -5.14 -13.27
N THR A 179 -1.89 -3.98 -12.68
CA THR A 179 -3.23 -3.57 -12.26
C THR A 179 -4.19 -3.44 -13.45
N LEU A 180 -3.81 -2.69 -14.49
CA LEU A 180 -4.59 -2.48 -15.71
C LEU A 180 -4.78 -3.76 -16.52
N SER A 181 -3.85 -4.71 -16.43
CA SER A 181 -3.93 -6.03 -17.08
C SER A 181 -4.82 -6.99 -16.32
N THR A 182 -4.83 -6.89 -14.98
CA THR A 182 -5.70 -7.68 -14.11
C THR A 182 -7.15 -7.19 -14.13
N THR A 183 -7.40 -5.93 -14.50
CA THR A 183 -8.75 -5.33 -14.49
C THR A 183 -9.12 -4.67 -15.84
N PRO A 184 -9.40 -5.47 -16.89
CA PRO A 184 -9.66 -4.96 -18.25
C PRO A 184 -10.83 -3.97 -18.31
N ASP A 185 -11.90 -4.23 -17.57
CA ASP A 185 -13.10 -3.37 -17.53
C ASP A 185 -12.82 -1.98 -16.93
N VAL A 186 -11.83 -1.89 -16.04
CA VAL A 186 -11.43 -0.62 -15.42
C VAL A 186 -10.51 0.16 -16.33
N ARG A 187 -9.66 -0.52 -17.13
CA ARG A 187 -8.70 0.09 -18.06
C ARG A 187 -9.35 1.17 -18.94
N TYR A 188 -10.50 0.86 -19.53
CA TYR A 188 -11.19 1.78 -20.44
C TYR A 188 -11.77 3.02 -19.73
N LYS A 189 -12.49 2.83 -18.61
CA LYS A 189 -13.03 3.95 -17.80
C LYS A 189 -11.93 4.80 -17.19
N PHE A 190 -10.83 4.17 -16.79
CA PHE A 190 -9.73 4.83 -16.12
C PHE A 190 -8.89 5.69 -17.06
N PHE A 191 -8.58 5.20 -18.26
CA PHE A 191 -7.84 5.97 -19.26
C PHE A 191 -8.59 7.26 -19.64
N LEU A 192 -9.92 7.20 -19.72
CA LEU A 192 -10.77 8.35 -20.02
C LEU A 192 -10.87 9.36 -18.87
N CYS A 193 -10.78 8.91 -17.62
CA CYS A 193 -11.03 9.76 -16.45
C CYS A 193 -9.75 10.31 -15.78
N HIS A 194 -8.57 9.74 -16.03
CA HIS A 194 -7.35 10.08 -15.28
C HIS A 194 -6.39 11.00 -16.06
N ILE A 195 -6.80 12.24 -16.31
CA ILE A 195 -5.99 13.29 -16.96
C ILE A 195 -4.58 13.43 -16.36
N PRO A 196 -4.37 13.41 -15.02
CA PRO A 196 -3.04 13.48 -14.42
C PRO A 196 -2.10 12.36 -14.87
N LEU A 197 -2.61 11.13 -15.04
CA LEU A 197 -1.82 9.97 -15.44
C LEU A 197 -1.39 10.10 -16.90
N SER A 198 -2.30 10.45 -17.81
CA SER A 198 -1.99 10.65 -19.23
C SER A 198 -0.87 11.70 -19.45
N ARG A 199 -0.78 12.69 -18.57
CA ARG A 199 0.25 13.73 -18.60
C ARG A 199 1.60 13.20 -18.11
N ILE A 200 1.60 12.34 -17.10
CA ILE A 200 2.81 11.71 -16.56
C ILE A 200 3.35 10.67 -17.53
N LEU A 201 2.49 9.81 -18.07
CA LEU A 201 2.87 8.84 -19.10
C LEU A 201 3.53 9.55 -20.29
N ARG A 202 2.94 10.65 -20.79
CA ARG A 202 3.57 11.49 -21.84
C ARG A 202 4.94 12.07 -21.43
N LYS A 203 5.10 12.52 -20.19
CA LYS A 203 6.42 12.97 -19.70
C LYS A 203 7.44 11.82 -19.66
N ASN A 204 7.02 10.63 -19.27
CA ASN A 204 7.88 9.46 -19.15
C ASN A 204 8.25 8.87 -20.53
N LEU A 205 7.41 9.04 -21.55
CA LEU A 205 7.75 8.81 -22.96
C LEU A 205 8.93 9.68 -23.44
N ALA A 206 9.06 10.88 -22.90
CA ALA A 206 10.16 11.81 -23.21
C ALA A 206 11.36 11.68 -22.25
N SER A 207 11.36 10.68 -21.35
CA SER A 207 12.45 10.46 -20.39
C SER A 207 13.76 10.18 -21.13
N PRO A 208 14.93 10.70 -20.69
CA PRO A 208 16.22 10.35 -21.28
C PRO A 208 16.61 8.88 -21.04
N ARG A 209 15.99 8.21 -20.06
CA ARG A 209 16.25 6.79 -19.78
C ARG A 209 15.38 5.86 -20.64
N ALA A 210 16.03 4.92 -21.34
CA ALA A 210 15.36 4.01 -22.27
C ALA A 210 14.42 3.00 -21.58
N ASP A 211 14.79 2.54 -20.39
CA ASP A 211 14.01 1.62 -19.55
C ASP A 211 12.66 2.19 -19.12
N ILE A 212 12.59 3.48 -18.80
CA ILE A 212 11.34 4.19 -18.50
C ILE A 212 10.49 4.33 -19.78
N ARG A 213 11.10 4.77 -20.89
CA ARG A 213 10.38 5.00 -22.16
C ARG A 213 9.70 3.75 -22.68
N GLN A 214 10.34 2.58 -22.60
CA GLN A 214 9.81 1.33 -23.12
C GLN A 214 8.59 0.80 -22.35
N ARG A 215 8.37 1.26 -21.12
CA ARG A 215 7.28 0.79 -20.25
C ARG A 215 5.96 1.54 -20.45
N VAL A 216 6.03 2.76 -20.98
CA VAL A 216 4.88 3.67 -21.15
C VAL A 216 3.91 3.26 -22.27
N PRO A 217 4.34 2.81 -23.47
CA PRO A 217 3.41 2.41 -24.54
C PRO A 217 2.48 1.26 -24.15
N ILE A 218 2.86 0.45 -23.16
CA ILE A 218 2.06 -0.68 -22.66
C ILE A 218 0.93 -0.20 -21.73
N LEU A 219 0.95 1.07 -21.32
CA LEU A 219 -0.02 1.70 -20.42
C LEU A 219 -1.03 2.61 -21.15
N ILE A 220 -0.86 2.79 -22.45
CA ILE A 220 -1.76 3.54 -23.37
C ILE A 220 -2.62 2.51 -24.12
#